data_AF-A0A2H0RTV6-F1
#
_entry.id   AF-A0A2H0RTV6-F1
#
_cell.length_a   1.000
_cell.length_b   1.000
_cell.length_c   1.000
_cell.angle_alpha   90.00
_cell.angle_beta   90.00
_cell.angle_gamma   90.00
#
_symmetry.space_group_name_H-M   'P 1'
#
loop_
_entity.id
_entity.type
_entity.pdbx_description
1 polymer ?
#
loop_
_entity_poly.entity_id
_entity_poly.type
_entity_poly.pdbx_seq_one_letter_code
_entity_poly.pdbx_strand_id
1 'polypeptide(L)'
;MRLRSLTPSLLVLFGALLGVAGTSIGAGVLGSSLFPDVRSGSFYDEAVGELSQAGIIHGYADGRFGPNDYVTRGQVAVLMQRLRDDLMGNVSSSSTSSSSSSSSSSSTSTSTSSSTSSSSSSISVTSAGSFRFTLSNYTVDEDKEYATISVVRVGGNEGSVSVQYAATASTATNEQDFEVVSGTLTFANHDTSEMFSVRILDDTTGEANETITLTLSGPTGSAVLNMPSTATITIIDDDGGSSSSSSSSSAASSDAQNTIEFSAVGYDVAENAGQITISVVRKNPSGTASVQYATQNGTATSGTQYTAANGTLEFASGETSKTFTVSIADNSQINGSKTVTLKLQSPSASAVLGYAKEVLLTIIDDEVVTFGTGALKFAQSSFEVEEADTTAYVTVIRSGGTKGTVTVEYATTGGTAIIVQDYTATSGILTFVPGEAKKVFPVQIFDDEYNDSGELINLRISNPTGGALLSSPATATLVIQ
;
A
#
# COMPACT_ATOMS: atom_id res chain seq x y z
N MET A 1 -2.80 -35.52 25.81
CA MET A 1 -2.71 -35.00 24.43
C MET A 1 -1.98 -33.68 24.49
N ARG A 2 -0.74 -33.64 23.97
CA ARG A 2 0.08 -32.42 23.84
C ARG A 2 -0.37 -31.68 22.56
N LEU A 3 -0.70 -30.40 22.64
CA LEU A 3 -0.52 -29.49 21.50
C LEU A 3 0.84 -28.82 21.66
N ARG A 4 1.72 -29.05 20.67
CA ARG A 4 3.04 -28.42 20.54
C ARG A 4 2.95 -27.24 19.57
N SER A 5 3.52 -26.13 20.01
CA SER A 5 4.25 -25.08 19.26
C SER A 5 3.61 -24.48 18.00
N LEU A 6 2.95 -23.33 18.19
CA LEU A 6 3.07 -22.17 17.30
C LEU A 6 4.03 -21.17 17.99
N THR A 7 4.93 -20.58 17.22
CA THR A 7 6.08 -19.77 17.66
C THR A 7 5.67 -18.37 18.18
N PRO A 8 6.48 -17.74 19.06
CA PRO A 8 6.16 -16.45 19.67
C PRO A 8 6.61 -15.31 18.76
N SER A 9 5.75 -14.86 17.85
CA SER A 9 5.92 -13.54 17.21
C SER A 9 4.60 -12.82 16.92
N LEU A 10 3.44 -13.48 17.14
CA LEU A 10 2.13 -12.86 16.90
C LEU A 10 1.41 -12.41 18.19
N LEU A 11 1.93 -12.75 19.38
CA LEU A 11 1.28 -12.44 20.66
C LEU A 11 1.74 -11.13 21.32
N VAL A 12 2.64 -10.37 20.68
CA VAL A 12 3.07 -9.05 21.20
C VAL A 12 2.18 -7.92 20.68
N LEU A 13 1.48 -8.11 19.56
CA LEU A 13 0.68 -7.05 18.93
C LEU A 13 -0.62 -6.70 19.70
N PHE A 14 -1.11 -7.60 20.56
CA PHE A 14 -2.31 -7.33 21.40
C PHE A 14 -1.98 -6.91 22.84
N GLY A 15 -0.75 -7.13 23.30
CA GLY A 15 -0.34 -6.85 24.69
C GLY A 15 0.15 -5.42 24.93
N ALA A 16 0.77 -4.78 23.92
CA ALA A 16 1.31 -3.43 24.08
C ALA A 16 0.24 -2.32 24.07
N LEU A 17 -0.98 -2.61 23.59
CA LEU A 17 -2.03 -1.60 23.45
C LEU A 17 -2.99 -1.53 24.66
N LEU A 18 -2.87 -2.44 25.63
CA LEU A 18 -3.77 -2.54 26.81
C LEU A 18 -3.07 -2.24 28.15
N GLY A 19 -2.01 -1.44 28.13
CA GLY A 19 -1.23 -1.09 29.33
C GLY A 19 -1.63 0.25 29.95
N VAL A 20 -2.68 0.28 30.78
CA VAL A 20 -2.70 1.20 31.94
C VAL A 20 -2.66 0.34 33.19
N ALA A 21 -1.43 0.06 33.63
CA ALA A 21 -0.99 -0.10 35.02
C ALA A 21 0.29 -0.96 35.08
N GLY A 22 1.44 -0.28 35.13
CA GLY A 22 2.62 -0.79 35.83
C GLY A 22 3.44 -1.89 35.14
N THR A 23 4.17 -1.51 34.09
CA THR A 23 5.63 -1.75 33.98
C THR A 23 6.15 -0.84 32.88
N SER A 24 6.82 0.24 33.25
CA SER A 24 7.47 1.18 32.34
C SER A 24 8.69 0.52 31.68
N ILE A 25 8.60 0.20 30.39
CA ILE A 25 9.72 0.52 29.51
C ILE A 25 9.37 1.91 29.01
N GLY A 26 9.75 2.93 29.77
CA GLY A 26 9.41 4.31 29.41
C GLY A 26 9.87 4.58 27.99
N ALA A 27 8.97 5.05 27.14
CA ALA A 27 9.33 5.43 25.78
C ALA A 27 10.50 6.41 25.85
N GLY A 28 11.65 6.06 25.28
CA GLY A 28 12.82 6.95 25.28
C GLY A 28 12.57 8.25 24.51
N VAL A 29 11.48 8.33 23.73
CA VAL A 29 11.09 9.45 22.87
C VAL A 29 9.57 9.42 22.66
N LEU A 30 8.88 10.56 22.88
CA LEU A 30 7.44 10.71 22.66
C LEU A 30 7.10 10.82 21.17
N GLY A 31 5.99 10.24 20.72
CA GLY A 31 5.54 10.31 19.32
C GLY A 31 5.37 11.73 18.80
N SER A 32 4.92 12.67 19.63
CA SER A 32 4.76 14.10 19.33
C SER A 32 6.07 14.84 19.11
N SER A 33 7.17 14.30 19.63
CA SER A 33 8.52 14.80 19.35
C SER A 33 9.11 14.22 18.06
N LEU A 34 8.50 13.16 17.52
CA LEU A 34 8.92 12.47 16.30
C LEU A 34 8.06 12.86 15.09
N PHE A 35 6.77 13.08 15.32
CA PHE A 35 5.77 13.27 14.27
C PHE A 35 4.89 14.49 14.56
N PRO A 36 4.85 15.50 13.67
CA PRO A 36 4.10 16.74 13.89
C PRO A 36 2.57 16.55 13.84
N ASP A 37 2.10 15.42 13.29
CA ASP A 37 0.69 15.02 13.27
C ASP A 37 0.23 14.36 14.60
N VAL A 38 1.15 14.10 15.53
CA VAL A 38 0.85 13.48 16.82
C VAL A 38 0.81 14.55 17.91
N ARG A 39 -0.35 14.74 18.53
CA ARG A 39 -0.55 15.77 19.54
C ARG A 39 0.17 15.40 20.84
N SER A 40 1.02 16.29 21.33
CA SER A 40 1.72 16.12 22.60
C SER A 40 0.76 15.94 23.77
N GLY A 41 1.04 14.95 24.62
CA GLY A 41 0.20 14.61 25.77
C GLY A 41 -1.08 13.84 25.42
N SER A 42 -1.25 13.43 24.16
CA SER A 42 -2.32 12.50 23.80
C SER A 42 -2.04 11.10 24.38
N PHE A 43 -3.10 10.34 24.65
CA PHE A 43 -2.96 8.98 25.22
C PHE A 43 -2.20 8.01 24.31
N TYR A 44 -2.12 8.31 23.00
CA TYR A 44 -1.37 7.52 22.02
C TYR A 44 0.03 8.09 21.75
N ASP A 45 0.43 9.19 22.40
CA ASP A 45 1.73 9.84 22.20
C ASP A 45 2.91 8.90 22.57
N GLU A 46 2.83 8.28 23.75
CA GLU A 46 3.84 7.33 24.24
C GLU A 46 3.86 6.06 23.38
N ALA A 47 2.70 5.49 23.08
CA ALA A 47 2.57 4.28 22.24
C ALA A 47 3.10 4.50 20.81
N VAL A 48 2.87 5.67 20.23
CA VAL A 48 3.44 6.05 18.93
C VAL A 48 4.96 6.20 19.02
N GLY A 49 5.48 6.76 20.12
CA GLY A 49 6.92 6.78 20.41
C GLY A 49 7.55 5.38 20.45
N GLU A 50 6.91 4.46 21.16
CA GLU A 50 7.35 3.06 21.28
C GLU A 50 7.31 2.31 19.94
N LEU A 51 6.22 2.45 19.18
CA LEU A 51 6.10 1.86 17.85
C LEU A 51 7.18 2.39 16.90
N SER A 52 7.53 3.68 17.03
CA SER A 52 8.60 4.27 16.23
C SER A 52 9.97 3.73 16.64
N GLN A 53 10.23 3.55 17.94
CA GLN A 53 11.46 2.94 18.43
C GLN A 53 11.59 1.46 18.07
N ALA A 54 10.46 0.76 18.00
CA ALA A 54 10.39 -0.62 17.52
C ALA A 54 10.54 -0.73 16.00
N GLY A 55 10.65 0.38 15.26
CA GLY A 55 10.76 0.40 13.81
C GLY A 55 9.48 -0.04 13.09
N ILE A 56 8.34 -0.02 13.78
CA ILE A 56 7.03 -0.42 13.23
C ILE A 56 6.39 0.74 12.47
N ILE A 57 6.63 1.98 12.92
CA ILE A 57 6.18 3.19 12.22
C ILE A 57 7.37 4.11 11.95
N HIS A 58 7.31 4.86 10.85
CA HIS A 58 8.37 5.79 10.44
C HIS A 58 7.83 7.18 10.13
N GLY A 59 8.71 8.18 10.19
CA GLY A 59 8.39 9.62 10.09
C GLY A 59 8.09 10.15 8.70
N TYR A 60 7.13 9.53 8.02
CA TYR A 60 6.60 10.06 6.77
C TYR A 60 5.92 11.41 7.03
N ALA A 61 6.27 12.40 6.20
CA ALA A 61 5.84 13.79 6.32
C ALA A 61 4.34 13.99 6.04
N ASP A 62 3.66 12.99 5.47
CA ASP A 62 2.25 13.01 5.10
C ASP A 62 1.30 12.47 6.19
N GLY A 63 1.85 12.07 7.35
CA GLY A 63 1.07 11.63 8.50
C GLY A 63 0.58 10.18 8.43
N ARG A 64 1.20 9.30 7.62
CA ARG A 64 0.80 7.88 7.46
C ARG A 64 1.63 6.89 8.28
N PHE A 65 1.06 5.72 8.60
CA PHE A 65 1.78 4.66 9.34
C PHE A 65 2.97 4.10 8.53
N GLY A 66 2.79 4.01 7.20
CA GLY A 66 3.76 3.58 6.22
C GLY A 66 3.65 4.38 4.91
N PRO A 67 4.63 4.28 3.99
CA PRO A 67 4.64 5.03 2.73
C PRO A 67 3.58 4.52 1.74
N ASN A 68 3.00 3.33 1.99
CA ASN A 68 1.97 2.70 1.17
C ASN A 68 0.70 2.35 1.99
N ASP A 69 0.59 2.85 3.21
CA ASP A 69 -0.59 2.57 4.03
C ASP A 69 -1.77 3.46 3.61
N TYR A 70 -2.94 2.85 3.50
CA TYR A 70 -4.19 3.55 3.19
C TYR A 70 -4.78 4.28 4.42
N VAL A 71 -4.15 4.14 5.58
CA VAL A 71 -4.58 4.73 6.85
C VAL A 71 -3.50 5.65 7.43
N THR A 72 -3.92 6.86 7.79
CA THR A 72 -3.07 7.85 8.47
C THR A 72 -2.87 7.48 9.94
N ARG A 73 -1.79 7.97 10.54
CA ARG A 73 -1.54 7.86 11.99
C ARG A 73 -2.69 8.45 12.80
N GLY A 74 -3.23 9.57 12.34
CA GLY A 74 -4.44 10.17 12.90
C GLY A 74 -5.69 9.28 12.79
N GLN A 75 -5.93 8.61 11.66
CA GLN A 75 -7.07 7.70 11.49
C GLN A 75 -6.98 6.48 12.40
N VAL A 76 -5.79 5.89 12.53
CA VAL A 76 -5.56 4.77 13.45
C VAL A 76 -5.70 5.24 14.89
N ALA A 77 -5.19 6.43 15.26
CA ALA A 77 -5.38 6.99 16.59
C ALA A 77 -6.87 7.19 16.93
N VAL A 78 -7.68 7.65 15.97
CA VAL A 78 -9.14 7.78 16.14
C VAL A 78 -9.83 6.42 16.26
N LEU A 79 -9.40 5.42 15.48
CA LEU A 79 -9.89 4.04 15.59
C LEU A 79 -9.57 3.44 16.96
N MET A 80 -8.34 3.62 17.45
CA MET A 80 -7.91 3.13 18.76
C MET A 80 -8.62 3.86 19.90
N GLN A 81 -8.83 5.17 19.77
CA GLN A 81 -9.60 5.96 20.74
C GLN A 81 -11.05 5.45 20.81
N ARG A 82 -11.71 5.26 19.66
CA ARG A 82 -13.08 4.71 19.61
C ARG A 82 -13.16 3.30 20.17
N LEU A 83 -12.23 2.42 19.79
CA LEU A 83 -12.18 1.05 20.28
C LEU A 83 -11.98 1.01 21.80
N ARG A 84 -11.17 1.91 22.35
CA ARG A 84 -10.98 2.03 23.80
C ARG A 84 -12.23 2.59 24.49
N ASP A 85 -12.87 3.62 23.94
CA ASP A 85 -14.09 4.19 24.51
C ASP A 85 -15.24 3.16 24.49
N ASP A 86 -15.29 2.30 23.45
CA ASP A 86 -16.20 1.15 23.36
C ASP A 86 -15.85 0.03 24.36
N LEU A 87 -14.55 -0.26 24.58
CA LEU A 87 -14.09 -1.33 25.47
C LEU A 87 -14.15 -0.93 26.96
N MET A 88 -14.02 0.36 27.26
CA MET A 88 -14.13 0.92 28.62
C MET A 88 -15.57 1.28 29.00
N GLY A 89 -16.53 1.12 28.07
CA GLY A 89 -17.96 1.11 28.37
C GLY A 89 -18.49 2.38 29.05
N ASN A 90 -18.03 3.57 28.66
CA ASN A 90 -18.55 4.82 29.25
C ASN A 90 -19.15 5.79 28.23
N VAL A 91 -20.48 5.77 28.20
CA VAL A 91 -21.35 6.94 28.04
C VAL A 91 -20.97 8.02 29.06
N SER A 92 -20.61 9.21 28.58
CA SER A 92 -20.67 10.55 29.22
C SER A 92 -20.03 10.81 30.61
N SER A 93 -19.38 11.98 30.68
CA SER A 93 -19.27 12.94 31.81
C SER A 93 -17.93 13.10 32.55
N SER A 94 -17.62 14.39 32.78
CA SER A 94 -16.78 15.02 33.82
C SER A 94 -15.27 15.29 33.54
N SER A 95 -15.03 16.55 33.15
CA SER A 95 -14.20 17.58 33.83
C SER A 95 -12.70 17.36 34.11
N THR A 96 -11.91 18.16 33.39
CA THR A 96 -10.94 19.18 33.89
C THR A 96 -9.83 18.78 34.88
N SER A 97 -8.58 18.95 34.45
CA SER A 97 -7.70 19.99 35.04
C SER A 97 -6.43 20.22 34.22
N SER A 98 -6.26 21.51 33.93
CA SER A 98 -5.15 22.21 33.32
C SER A 98 -3.82 22.09 34.08
N SER A 99 -2.70 22.18 33.35
CA SER A 99 -1.68 23.18 33.71
C SER A 99 -0.82 23.55 32.50
N SER A 100 -0.79 24.85 32.27
CA SER A 100 0.05 25.64 31.38
C SER A 100 1.52 25.61 31.77
N SER A 101 2.42 25.71 30.79
CA SER A 101 3.49 26.72 30.86
C SER A 101 4.13 26.97 29.50
N SER A 102 4.14 28.25 29.15
CA SER A 102 4.91 28.91 28.12
C SER A 102 6.42 28.83 28.35
N SER A 103 7.22 28.72 27.29
CA SER A 103 8.35 29.62 27.11
C SER A 103 8.92 29.56 25.69
N SER A 104 9.08 30.76 25.14
CA SER A 104 9.82 31.14 23.96
C SER A 104 11.33 30.85 24.10
N SER A 105 11.98 30.43 23.02
CA SER A 105 13.28 30.98 22.65
C SER A 105 13.64 30.70 21.20
N SER A 106 14.04 31.78 20.55
CA SER A 106 14.61 31.89 19.22
C SER A 106 16.06 31.37 19.18
N SER A 107 16.42 30.68 18.10
CA SER A 107 17.80 30.73 17.59
C SER A 107 17.83 30.50 16.07
N THR A 108 18.36 31.52 15.39
CA THR A 108 18.80 31.50 13.99
C THR A 108 20.14 30.76 13.90
N SER A 109 20.31 29.83 12.97
CA SER A 109 21.60 29.50 12.34
C SER A 109 21.44 28.68 11.06
N THR A 110 22.41 28.90 10.18
CA THR A 110 22.39 28.77 8.73
C THR A 110 22.88 27.40 8.24
N SER A 111 22.28 26.93 7.14
CA SER A 111 22.84 26.13 6.02
C SER A 111 23.67 24.86 6.30
N THR A 112 23.21 23.71 5.80
CA THR A 112 23.94 22.97 4.74
C THR A 112 23.03 21.96 4.04
N SER A 113 23.09 21.96 2.71
CA SER A 113 22.43 21.05 1.80
C SER A 113 23.10 19.67 1.76
N SER A 114 22.33 18.60 1.91
CA SER A 114 22.70 17.25 1.47
C SER A 114 21.45 16.53 0.98
N SER A 115 21.30 16.48 -0.34
CA SER A 115 20.30 15.69 -1.06
C SER A 115 20.69 14.22 -0.99
N THR A 116 19.95 13.43 -0.22
CA THR A 116 19.99 11.96 -0.27
C THR A 116 18.66 11.48 -0.85
N SER A 117 18.69 11.15 -2.14
CA SER A 117 17.59 10.55 -2.88
C SER A 117 17.40 9.10 -2.44
N SER A 118 16.47 8.87 -1.52
CA SER A 118 15.94 7.54 -1.20
C SER A 118 14.68 7.29 -2.01
N SER A 119 14.88 6.67 -3.18
CA SER A 119 13.82 6.23 -4.08
C SER A 119 12.92 5.20 -3.37
N SER A 120 11.81 5.66 -2.81
CA SER A 120 10.74 4.81 -2.29
C SER A 120 9.78 4.56 -3.44
N SER A 121 9.84 3.35 -4.01
CA SER A 121 8.97 2.92 -5.11
C SER A 121 7.52 2.83 -4.63
N SER A 122 6.75 3.90 -4.85
CA SER A 122 5.29 3.84 -4.88
C SER A 122 4.88 3.21 -6.21
N ILE A 123 4.09 2.14 -6.17
CA ILE A 123 3.46 1.59 -7.38
C ILE A 123 2.38 2.58 -7.81
N SER A 124 2.74 3.47 -8.73
CA SER A 124 1.76 4.21 -9.50
C SER A 124 1.15 3.24 -10.51
N VAL A 125 -0.10 2.84 -10.32
CA VAL A 125 -0.87 2.14 -11.35
C VAL A 125 -1.13 3.13 -12.49
N THR A 126 -0.30 3.04 -13.52
CA THR A 126 -0.51 3.76 -14.76
C THR A 126 -1.18 2.79 -15.74
N SER A 127 -1.97 3.29 -16.70
CA SER A 127 -2.55 2.40 -17.74
C SER A 127 -1.46 1.61 -18.48
N ALA A 128 -0.27 2.22 -18.59
CA ALA A 128 0.90 1.61 -19.18
C ALA A 128 1.64 0.64 -18.24
N GLY A 129 1.26 0.52 -16.98
CA GLY A 129 1.84 -0.42 -16.01
C GLY A 129 3.26 -0.10 -15.57
N SER A 130 3.90 -1.11 -14.99
CA SER A 130 5.21 -0.98 -14.35
C SER A 130 6.12 -2.16 -14.65
N PHE A 131 7.41 -1.89 -14.88
CA PHE A 131 8.40 -2.92 -15.21
C PHE A 131 9.18 -3.39 -13.99
N ARG A 132 9.41 -4.71 -13.90
CA ARG A 132 10.28 -5.33 -12.89
C ARG A 132 10.91 -6.61 -13.42
N PHE A 133 11.98 -7.08 -12.78
CA PHE A 133 12.45 -8.45 -12.98
C PHE A 133 11.47 -9.45 -12.36
N THR A 134 11.42 -10.65 -12.94
CA THR A 134 10.64 -11.76 -12.38
C THR A 134 11.19 -12.21 -11.03
N LEU A 135 12.52 -12.27 -10.91
CA LEU A 135 13.25 -12.71 -9.72
C LEU A 135 14.25 -11.65 -9.29
N SER A 136 14.55 -11.57 -7.99
CA SER A 136 15.64 -10.74 -7.48
C SER A 136 17.01 -11.43 -7.61
N ASN A 137 17.03 -12.75 -7.78
CA ASN A 137 18.26 -13.55 -7.90
C ASN A 137 18.05 -14.62 -8.96
N TYR A 138 19.06 -14.80 -9.81
CA TYR A 138 19.20 -15.83 -10.83
C TYR A 138 20.49 -16.61 -10.55
N THR A 139 20.56 -17.83 -11.05
CA THR A 139 21.73 -18.68 -10.93
C THR A 139 21.98 -19.33 -12.28
N VAL A 140 23.24 -19.41 -12.70
CA VAL A 140 23.67 -20.01 -13.96
C VAL A 140 24.99 -20.74 -13.71
N ASP A 141 25.15 -21.93 -14.28
CA ASP A 141 26.43 -22.64 -14.29
C ASP A 141 27.34 -22.00 -15.36
N GLU A 142 28.65 -21.96 -15.13
CA GLU A 142 29.64 -21.34 -16.01
C GLU A 142 29.72 -22.00 -17.40
N ASP A 143 29.55 -23.32 -17.46
CA ASP A 143 29.43 -24.12 -18.69
C ASP A 143 28.20 -23.78 -19.58
N LYS A 144 27.37 -22.80 -19.20
CA LYS A 144 26.19 -22.36 -19.96
C LYS A 144 26.47 -21.10 -20.74
N GLU A 145 26.40 -21.17 -22.07
CA GLU A 145 26.65 -20.02 -22.96
C GLU A 145 25.79 -18.76 -22.66
N TYR A 146 24.56 -18.91 -22.14
CA TYR A 146 23.68 -17.78 -21.85
C TYR A 146 22.84 -17.94 -20.57
N ALA A 147 22.75 -16.86 -19.79
CA ALA A 147 21.71 -16.65 -18.79
C ALA A 147 20.52 -15.89 -19.40
N THR A 148 19.32 -16.48 -19.39
CA THR A 148 18.09 -15.86 -19.92
C THR A 148 17.32 -15.12 -18.83
N ILE A 149 17.08 -13.82 -19.04
CA ILE A 149 16.45 -12.93 -18.06
C ILE A 149 15.08 -12.47 -18.57
N SER A 150 14.06 -12.66 -17.74
CA SER A 150 12.69 -12.21 -17.99
C SER A 150 12.39 -10.91 -17.25
N VAL A 151 11.87 -9.93 -17.99
CA VAL A 151 11.35 -8.66 -17.48
C VAL A 151 9.85 -8.65 -17.70
N VAL A 152 9.09 -8.32 -16.66
CA VAL A 152 7.63 -8.36 -16.68
C VAL A 152 7.03 -6.97 -16.48
N ARG A 153 5.91 -6.73 -17.13
CA ARG A 153 5.09 -5.53 -17.08
C ARG A 153 3.81 -5.83 -16.30
N VAL A 154 3.58 -5.14 -15.17
CA VAL A 154 2.47 -5.41 -14.23
C VAL A 154 1.71 -4.15 -13.84
N GLY A 155 0.43 -4.29 -13.47
CA GLY A 155 -0.43 -3.16 -13.07
C GLY A 155 -0.94 -2.30 -14.23
N GLY A 156 -0.74 -2.75 -15.47
CA GLY A 156 -1.21 -2.13 -16.72
C GLY A 156 -0.44 -2.66 -17.93
N ASN A 157 -1.10 -2.78 -19.09
CA ASN A 157 -0.48 -3.25 -20.34
C ASN A 157 -0.93 -2.44 -21.56
N GLU A 158 -1.49 -1.24 -21.35
CA GLU A 158 -1.98 -0.38 -22.44
C GLU A 158 -0.86 0.45 -23.06
N GLY A 159 -0.86 0.54 -24.39
CA GLY A 159 0.12 1.28 -25.18
C GLY A 159 1.46 0.54 -25.33
N SER A 160 2.22 0.98 -26.35
CA SER A 160 3.59 0.54 -26.57
C SER A 160 4.55 1.37 -25.72
N VAL A 161 5.39 0.68 -24.95
CA VAL A 161 6.35 1.26 -24.01
C VAL A 161 7.64 0.44 -24.04
N SER A 162 8.72 1.03 -23.54
CA SER A 162 10.02 0.38 -23.51
C SER A 162 10.72 0.64 -22.18
N VAL A 163 11.69 -0.21 -21.87
CA VAL A 163 12.56 -0.09 -20.70
C VAL A 163 13.97 -0.51 -21.09
N GLN A 164 14.97 0.22 -20.60
CA GLN A 164 16.36 -0.13 -20.81
C GLN A 164 16.82 -1.14 -19.76
N TYR A 165 17.70 -2.04 -20.15
CA TYR A 165 18.36 -2.98 -19.25
C TYR A 165 19.88 -2.88 -19.39
N ALA A 166 20.58 -3.20 -18.30
CA ALA A 166 22.03 -3.38 -18.30
C ALA A 166 22.43 -4.51 -17.36
N ALA A 167 23.37 -5.35 -17.81
CA ALA A 167 24.08 -6.35 -17.03
C ALA A 167 25.52 -5.88 -16.84
N THR A 168 25.90 -5.59 -15.61
CA THR A 168 27.20 -5.02 -15.25
C THR A 168 27.92 -5.89 -14.23
N ALA A 169 29.25 -5.84 -14.28
CA ALA A 169 30.11 -6.57 -13.36
C ALA A 169 29.80 -6.21 -11.90
N SER A 170 29.82 -7.22 -11.02
CA SER A 170 29.79 -7.04 -9.57
C SER A 170 31.03 -7.69 -8.96
N THR A 171 31.05 -9.02 -8.85
CA THR A 171 32.28 -9.76 -8.55
C THR A 171 32.85 -10.47 -9.78
N ALA A 172 32.01 -10.76 -10.77
CA ALA A 172 32.44 -11.28 -12.06
C ALA A 172 33.13 -10.19 -12.89
N THR A 173 34.12 -10.61 -13.67
CA THR A 173 34.99 -9.81 -14.55
C THR A 173 34.50 -9.86 -16.00
N ASN A 174 34.37 -8.66 -16.59
CA ASN A 174 33.97 -8.53 -18.00
C ASN A 174 35.03 -9.12 -18.93
N GLU A 175 34.57 -9.82 -19.98
CA GLU A 175 35.40 -10.52 -20.98
C GLU A 175 36.20 -11.71 -20.43
N GLN A 176 36.05 -12.04 -19.15
CA GLN A 176 36.57 -13.28 -18.56
C GLN A 176 35.42 -14.23 -18.27
N ASP A 177 34.42 -13.78 -17.50
CA ASP A 177 33.38 -14.67 -16.96
C ASP A 177 32.03 -14.37 -17.62
N PHE A 178 31.85 -13.15 -18.14
CA PHE A 178 30.67 -12.76 -18.92
C PHE A 178 30.95 -11.56 -19.84
N GLU A 179 30.07 -11.32 -20.81
CA GLU A 179 30.09 -10.10 -21.61
C GLU A 179 29.07 -9.08 -21.08
N VAL A 180 29.54 -7.87 -20.75
CA VAL A 180 28.66 -6.75 -20.41
C VAL A 180 27.70 -6.47 -21.56
N VAL A 181 26.40 -6.48 -21.24
CA VAL A 181 25.33 -6.25 -22.22
C VAL A 181 24.38 -5.17 -21.72
N SER A 182 23.95 -4.29 -22.61
CA SER A 182 22.87 -3.35 -22.36
C SER A 182 22.02 -3.19 -23.61
N GLY A 183 20.75 -2.81 -23.42
CA GLY A 183 19.81 -2.70 -24.52
C GLY A 183 18.48 -2.09 -24.10
N THR A 184 17.53 -2.11 -25.02
CA THR A 184 16.16 -1.65 -24.79
C THR A 184 15.18 -2.76 -25.10
N LEU A 185 14.35 -3.15 -24.14
CA LEU A 185 13.20 -4.02 -24.35
C LEU A 185 12.00 -3.15 -24.76
N THR A 186 11.38 -3.48 -25.88
CA THR A 186 10.15 -2.82 -26.34
C THR A 186 8.99 -3.77 -26.14
N PHE A 187 7.98 -3.33 -25.39
CA PHE A 187 6.73 -4.04 -25.19
C PHE A 187 5.69 -3.42 -26.13
N ALA A 188 5.08 -4.23 -26.99
CA ALA A 188 3.95 -3.78 -27.78
C ALA A 188 2.71 -3.59 -26.89
N ASN A 189 1.64 -3.07 -27.49
CA ASN A 189 0.37 -2.95 -26.78
C ASN A 189 -0.11 -4.34 -26.31
N HIS A 190 -0.48 -4.44 -25.03
CA HIS A 190 -0.89 -5.66 -24.32
C HIS A 190 0.21 -6.68 -24.02
N ASP A 191 1.47 -6.44 -24.39
CA ASP A 191 2.58 -7.32 -23.98
C ASP A 191 2.86 -7.18 -22.49
N THR A 192 3.09 -8.32 -21.84
CA THR A 192 3.29 -8.41 -20.38
C THR A 192 4.68 -8.91 -19.98
N SER A 193 5.49 -9.40 -20.93
CA SER A 193 6.85 -9.89 -20.65
C SER A 193 7.74 -9.78 -21.87
N GLU A 194 9.01 -9.45 -21.67
CA GLU A 194 10.06 -9.55 -22.68
C GLU A 194 11.31 -10.21 -22.06
N MET A 195 12.18 -10.77 -22.89
CA MET A 195 13.41 -11.42 -22.43
C MET A 195 14.66 -10.88 -23.13
N PHE A 196 15.78 -10.93 -22.43
CA PHE A 196 17.11 -10.76 -23.01
C PHE A 196 18.06 -11.84 -22.48
N SER A 197 19.18 -12.04 -23.17
CA SER A 197 20.23 -12.95 -22.74
C SER A 197 21.48 -12.18 -22.30
N VAL A 198 22.16 -12.72 -21.29
CA VAL A 198 23.53 -12.35 -20.90
C VAL A 198 24.43 -13.52 -21.30
N ARG A 199 25.50 -13.25 -22.04
CA ARG A 199 26.46 -14.27 -22.46
C ARG A 199 27.42 -14.56 -21.30
N ILE A 200 27.55 -15.83 -20.93
CA ILE A 200 28.51 -16.31 -19.93
C ILE A 200 29.67 -16.95 -20.70
N LEU A 201 30.88 -16.78 -20.18
CA LEU A 201 32.11 -17.22 -20.82
C LEU A 201 32.69 -18.36 -19.99
N ASP A 202 32.62 -19.56 -20.57
CA ASP A 202 33.15 -20.80 -19.98
C ASP A 202 34.68 -20.84 -20.11
N ASP A 203 35.38 -21.27 -19.06
CA ASP A 203 36.83 -21.44 -19.08
C ASP A 203 37.32 -22.81 -18.54
N THR A 204 38.48 -22.89 -17.89
CA THR A 204 38.99 -24.15 -17.30
C THR A 204 39.60 -23.93 -15.91
N THR A 205 39.38 -22.74 -15.35
CA THR A 205 40.01 -22.22 -14.15
C THR A 205 39.02 -22.40 -13.02
N GLY A 206 39.36 -23.19 -12.00
CA GLY A 206 38.51 -23.30 -10.82
C GLY A 206 38.45 -21.99 -10.04
N GLU A 207 37.30 -21.34 -10.05
CA GLU A 207 37.01 -20.07 -9.41
C GLU A 207 36.00 -20.21 -8.25
N ALA A 208 35.66 -19.10 -7.60
CA ALA A 208 34.60 -19.06 -6.59
C ALA A 208 33.35 -18.48 -7.23
N ASN A 209 32.15 -18.85 -6.76
CA ASN A 209 30.91 -18.31 -7.34
C ASN A 209 30.92 -16.77 -7.44
N GLU A 210 30.65 -16.27 -8.64
CA GLU A 210 30.73 -14.86 -8.97
C GLU A 210 29.35 -14.25 -9.26
N THR A 211 29.29 -12.93 -9.41
CA THR A 211 28.02 -12.21 -9.52
C THR A 211 28.02 -11.12 -10.57
N ILE A 212 26.90 -11.01 -11.27
CA ILE A 212 26.54 -9.94 -12.22
C ILE A 212 25.35 -9.17 -11.64
N THR A 213 25.37 -7.84 -11.73
CA THR A 213 24.21 -6.99 -11.37
C THR A 213 23.40 -6.64 -12.61
N LEU A 214 22.09 -6.86 -12.54
CA LEU A 214 21.11 -6.47 -13.54
C LEU A 214 20.35 -5.23 -13.07
N THR A 215 20.14 -4.28 -13.98
CA THR A 215 19.40 -3.04 -13.70
C THR A 215 18.39 -2.72 -14.80
N LEU A 216 17.21 -2.24 -14.41
CA LEU A 216 16.23 -1.63 -15.31
C LEU A 216 16.25 -0.10 -15.15
N SER A 217 16.14 0.62 -16.25
CA SER A 217 16.15 2.09 -16.26
C SER A 217 15.36 2.69 -17.42
N GLY A 218 15.04 3.97 -17.32
CA GLY A 218 14.44 4.75 -18.40
C GLY A 218 13.16 4.18 -19.01
N PRO A 219 12.12 3.84 -18.22
CA PRO A 219 10.84 3.46 -18.78
C PRO A 219 10.26 4.62 -19.62
N THR A 220 9.66 4.31 -20.77
CA THR A 220 9.06 5.32 -21.65
C THR A 220 7.54 5.45 -21.48
N GLY A 221 6.97 6.57 -21.93
CA GLY A 221 5.54 6.83 -21.84
C GLY A 221 5.13 7.09 -20.39
N SER A 222 3.97 6.57 -19.99
CA SER A 222 3.50 6.63 -18.60
C SER A 222 3.91 5.41 -17.77
N ALA A 223 4.75 4.51 -18.29
CA ALA A 223 5.19 3.35 -17.52
C ALA A 223 6.20 3.75 -16.43
N VAL A 224 6.20 3.01 -15.32
CA VAL A 224 7.12 3.25 -14.19
C VAL A 224 7.95 1.99 -13.89
N LEU A 225 9.02 2.13 -13.08
CA LEU A 225 9.73 0.96 -12.56
C LEU A 225 9.07 0.48 -11.27
N ASN A 226 9.06 -0.83 -11.06
CA ASN A 226 8.61 -1.48 -9.85
C ASN A 226 9.72 -2.40 -9.31
N MET A 227 9.65 -2.73 -8.02
CA MET A 227 10.61 -3.62 -7.40
C MET A 227 10.28 -5.10 -7.71
N PRO A 228 11.28 -5.95 -8.00
CA PRO A 228 12.71 -5.62 -8.11
C PRO A 228 13.05 -4.99 -9.48
N SER A 229 13.59 -3.76 -9.47
CA SER A 229 14.17 -3.10 -10.66
C SER A 229 15.67 -3.38 -10.80
N THR A 230 16.22 -4.12 -9.84
CA THR A 230 17.59 -4.62 -9.81
C THR A 230 17.55 -6.10 -9.43
N ALA A 231 18.38 -6.93 -10.06
CA ALA A 231 18.50 -8.35 -9.75
C ALA A 231 19.97 -8.79 -9.84
N THR A 232 20.30 -9.93 -9.25
CA THR A 232 21.66 -10.48 -9.31
C THR A 232 21.65 -11.81 -10.06
N ILE A 233 22.63 -12.06 -10.91
CA ILE A 233 22.95 -13.40 -11.42
C ILE A 233 24.14 -13.91 -10.63
N THR A 234 24.07 -15.13 -10.10
CA THR A 234 25.23 -15.86 -9.55
C THR A 234 25.72 -16.87 -10.58
N ILE A 235 26.99 -16.77 -10.97
CA ILE A 235 27.68 -17.75 -11.80
C ILE A 235 28.24 -18.82 -10.86
N ILE A 236 27.98 -20.10 -11.15
CA ILE A 236 28.53 -21.24 -10.41
C ILE A 236 29.65 -21.84 -11.23
N ASP A 237 30.87 -21.80 -10.68
CA ASP A 237 32.06 -22.47 -11.21
C ASP A 237 31.86 -23.99 -11.24
N ASP A 238 32.25 -24.63 -12.34
CA ASP A 238 32.24 -26.08 -12.50
C ASP A 238 33.64 -26.71 -12.64
N ASP A 239 34.70 -25.90 -12.63
CA ASP A 239 36.09 -26.34 -12.78
C ASP A 239 36.81 -26.65 -11.46
N GLY A 240 36.16 -26.39 -10.32
CA GLY A 240 36.63 -26.65 -8.96
C GLY A 240 36.74 -28.13 -8.55
N GLY A 241 37.48 -28.99 -9.27
CA GLY A 241 37.92 -30.27 -8.70
C GLY A 241 38.51 -31.34 -9.62
N SER A 242 39.84 -31.47 -9.63
CA SER A 242 40.51 -32.73 -10.01
C SER A 242 41.08 -33.45 -8.79
N SER A 243 40.40 -34.51 -8.32
CA SER A 243 41.00 -35.76 -7.83
C SER A 243 39.96 -36.88 -7.59
N SER A 244 39.82 -37.74 -8.61
CA SER A 244 39.66 -39.21 -8.54
C SER A 244 38.33 -39.87 -8.10
N SER A 245 37.73 -40.56 -9.09
CA SER A 245 36.97 -41.82 -9.00
C SER A 245 35.44 -41.77 -8.83
N SER A 246 34.76 -41.90 -9.97
CA SER A 246 33.58 -42.74 -10.18
C SER A 246 32.44 -42.67 -9.14
N SER A 247 31.48 -41.80 -9.42
CA SER A 247 30.06 -42.17 -9.47
C SER A 247 29.37 -41.18 -10.38
N SER A 248 29.04 -41.60 -11.60
CA SER A 248 28.01 -40.99 -12.41
C SER A 248 26.68 -41.10 -11.65
N SER A 249 26.42 -40.17 -10.74
CA SER A 249 25.08 -39.74 -10.43
C SER A 249 24.92 -38.40 -11.14
N SER A 250 24.56 -38.49 -12.42
CA SER A 250 23.86 -37.42 -13.12
C SER A 250 22.56 -37.15 -12.36
N ALA A 251 22.66 -36.42 -11.25
CA ALA A 251 21.58 -35.58 -10.80
C ALA A 251 21.46 -34.54 -11.92
N ALA A 252 20.58 -34.81 -12.87
CA ALA A 252 20.23 -33.86 -13.90
C ALA A 252 19.95 -32.53 -13.18
N SER A 253 20.82 -31.54 -13.37
CA SER A 253 20.48 -30.19 -12.99
C SER A 253 19.19 -29.86 -13.75
N SER A 254 18.27 -29.20 -13.08
CA SER A 254 17.03 -28.72 -13.69
C SER A 254 17.29 -27.73 -14.85
N ASP A 255 18.53 -27.28 -15.04
CA ASP A 255 18.90 -26.19 -15.94
C ASP A 255 19.41 -26.60 -17.33
N ALA A 256 19.71 -27.88 -17.57
CA ALA A 256 19.87 -28.43 -18.93
C ALA A 256 18.54 -28.93 -19.53
N GLN A 257 17.47 -28.93 -18.73
CA GLN A 257 16.18 -29.43 -19.16
C GLN A 257 15.38 -28.34 -19.86
N ASN A 258 14.65 -28.76 -20.89
CA ASN A 258 13.68 -27.93 -21.59
C ASN A 258 12.54 -27.59 -20.60
N THR A 259 12.62 -26.42 -19.98
CA THR A 259 11.81 -26.05 -18.83
C THR A 259 10.75 -25.05 -19.22
N ILE A 260 9.50 -25.30 -18.86
CA ILE A 260 8.36 -24.43 -19.14
C ILE A 260 7.80 -23.87 -17.84
N GLU A 261 7.65 -22.55 -17.76
CA GLU A 261 7.12 -21.85 -16.59
C GLU A 261 6.42 -20.54 -16.95
N PHE A 262 5.62 -19.98 -16.04
CA PHE A 262 5.06 -18.64 -16.22
C PHE A 262 6.18 -17.59 -16.27
N SER A 263 6.01 -16.57 -17.12
CA SER A 263 6.96 -15.46 -17.26
C SER A 263 7.14 -14.65 -15.97
N ALA A 264 6.12 -14.62 -15.11
CA ALA A 264 6.07 -13.94 -13.83
C ALA A 264 5.66 -14.90 -12.71
N VAL A 265 6.14 -14.62 -11.48
CA VAL A 265 5.69 -15.31 -10.24
C VAL A 265 4.32 -14.82 -9.73
N GLY A 266 3.73 -13.85 -10.42
CA GLY A 266 2.42 -13.29 -10.13
C GLY A 266 2.06 -12.19 -11.13
N TYR A 267 0.78 -12.03 -11.38
CA TYR A 267 0.20 -11.08 -12.34
C TYR A 267 -0.85 -10.22 -11.66
N ASP A 268 -1.02 -8.99 -12.13
CA ASP A 268 -2.05 -8.09 -11.63
C ASP A 268 -2.77 -7.43 -12.81
N VAL A 269 -4.09 -7.30 -12.71
CA VAL A 269 -4.96 -6.69 -13.71
C VAL A 269 -6.06 -5.87 -13.03
N ALA A 270 -6.46 -4.74 -13.59
CA ALA A 270 -7.64 -4.00 -13.15
C ALA A 270 -8.93 -4.76 -13.53
N GLU A 271 -9.98 -4.69 -12.70
CA GLU A 271 -11.26 -5.34 -12.97
C GLU A 271 -11.90 -4.84 -14.28
N ASN A 272 -11.78 -3.53 -14.57
CA ASN A 272 -12.19 -2.91 -15.83
C ASN A 272 -11.32 -3.17 -17.07
N ALA A 273 -10.23 -3.95 -16.98
CA ALA A 273 -9.33 -4.18 -18.12
C ALA A 273 -9.95 -5.11 -19.19
N GLY A 274 -11.01 -5.84 -18.86
CA GLY A 274 -11.70 -6.79 -19.73
C GLY A 274 -10.95 -8.10 -19.98
N GLN A 275 -9.63 -8.09 -20.13
CA GLN A 275 -8.80 -9.29 -20.18
C GLN A 275 -7.34 -9.04 -19.78
N ILE A 276 -6.64 -10.09 -19.36
CA ILE A 276 -5.19 -10.11 -19.21
C ILE A 276 -4.58 -11.18 -20.13
N THR A 277 -3.45 -10.84 -20.76
CA THR A 277 -2.59 -11.80 -21.46
C THR A 277 -1.57 -12.38 -20.50
N ILE A 278 -1.53 -13.70 -20.38
CA ILE A 278 -0.56 -14.43 -19.55
C ILE A 278 0.50 -15.03 -20.46
N SER A 279 1.76 -14.75 -20.16
CA SER A 279 2.91 -15.26 -20.91
C SER A 279 3.56 -16.45 -20.20
N VAL A 280 3.85 -17.48 -20.98
CA VAL A 280 4.53 -18.71 -20.57
C VAL A 280 5.83 -18.80 -21.35
N VAL A 281 6.93 -18.92 -20.63
CA VAL A 281 8.28 -18.95 -21.19
C VAL A 281 8.84 -20.37 -21.17
N ARG A 282 9.67 -20.65 -22.15
CA ARG A 282 10.36 -21.92 -22.36
C ARG A 282 11.86 -21.67 -22.38
N LYS A 283 12.56 -22.24 -21.40
CA LYS A 283 14.03 -22.24 -21.29
C LYS A 283 14.58 -23.46 -22.03
N ASN A 284 15.68 -23.29 -22.76
CA ASN A 284 16.32 -24.33 -23.57
C ASN A 284 15.38 -24.94 -24.63
N PRO A 285 14.92 -24.19 -25.65
CA PRO A 285 13.87 -24.60 -26.59
C PRO A 285 14.33 -25.61 -27.64
N SER A 286 14.80 -26.79 -27.20
CA SER A 286 15.21 -27.91 -28.06
C SER A 286 14.02 -28.78 -28.45
N GLY A 287 13.82 -28.99 -29.76
CA GLY A 287 12.70 -29.78 -30.28
C GLY A 287 11.33 -29.20 -29.95
N THR A 288 10.26 -29.99 -30.15
CA THR A 288 8.90 -29.58 -29.79
C THR A 288 8.58 -29.89 -28.33
N ALA A 289 7.68 -29.09 -27.74
CA ALA A 289 7.18 -29.31 -26.39
C ALA A 289 5.75 -28.79 -26.25
N SER A 290 5.03 -29.29 -25.24
CA SER A 290 3.71 -28.75 -24.89
C SER A 290 3.49 -28.73 -23.39
N VAL A 291 2.58 -27.87 -22.95
CA VAL A 291 2.12 -27.79 -21.56
C VAL A 291 0.64 -27.44 -21.54
N GLN A 292 -0.10 -27.97 -20.56
CA GLN A 292 -1.49 -27.55 -20.32
C GLN A 292 -1.52 -26.43 -19.30
N TYR A 293 -2.38 -25.44 -19.53
CA TYR A 293 -2.69 -24.40 -18.54
C TYR A 293 -4.13 -24.53 -18.07
N ALA A 294 -4.37 -24.13 -16.83
CA ALA A 294 -5.71 -24.01 -16.27
C ALA A 294 -5.76 -22.90 -15.23
N THR A 295 -6.88 -22.19 -15.19
CA THR A 295 -7.25 -21.30 -14.07
C THR A 295 -8.04 -22.06 -13.02
N GLN A 296 -7.80 -21.75 -11.75
CA GLN A 296 -8.58 -22.25 -10.61
C GLN A 296 -9.04 -21.08 -9.75
N ASN A 297 -10.25 -21.17 -9.19
CA ASN A 297 -10.79 -20.15 -8.30
C ASN A 297 -9.85 -19.96 -7.09
N GLY A 298 -9.50 -18.70 -6.80
CA GLY A 298 -8.95 -18.28 -5.51
C GLY A 298 -10.07 -17.66 -4.68
N THR A 299 -9.94 -16.36 -4.37
CA THR A 299 -11.07 -15.57 -3.83
C THR A 299 -12.01 -15.06 -4.93
N ALA A 300 -11.55 -15.01 -6.18
CA ALA A 300 -12.39 -14.75 -7.36
C ALA A 300 -13.08 -16.04 -7.81
N THR A 301 -14.33 -15.93 -8.26
CA THR A 301 -15.12 -17.06 -8.77
C THR A 301 -15.30 -16.97 -10.28
N SER A 302 -15.02 -18.08 -10.97
CA SER A 302 -15.27 -18.20 -12.41
C SER A 302 -16.76 -18.06 -12.73
N GLY A 303 -17.08 -17.31 -13.78
CA GLY A 303 -18.44 -17.00 -14.22
C GLY A 303 -19.02 -15.73 -13.58
N THR A 304 -18.37 -15.18 -12.53
CA THR A 304 -18.78 -13.92 -11.90
C THR A 304 -17.71 -12.84 -11.99
N GLN A 305 -16.45 -13.14 -11.65
CA GLN A 305 -15.36 -12.16 -11.69
C GLN A 305 -14.36 -12.40 -12.81
N TYR A 306 -14.29 -13.63 -13.34
CA TYR A 306 -13.46 -13.96 -14.49
C TYR A 306 -14.05 -15.15 -15.25
N THR A 307 -13.61 -15.38 -16.48
CA THR A 307 -13.97 -16.60 -17.22
C THR A 307 -12.85 -17.62 -17.11
N ALA A 308 -13.16 -18.84 -16.66
CA ALA A 308 -12.15 -19.90 -16.58
C ALA A 308 -11.50 -20.15 -17.94
N ALA A 309 -10.16 -20.18 -17.94
CA ALA A 309 -9.35 -20.44 -19.11
C ALA A 309 -8.55 -21.74 -18.90
N ASN A 310 -8.61 -22.63 -19.88
CA ASN A 310 -7.80 -23.83 -19.95
C ASN A 310 -7.45 -24.15 -21.40
N GLY A 311 -6.34 -24.86 -21.60
CA GLY A 311 -5.88 -25.19 -22.94
C GLY A 311 -4.52 -25.85 -22.95
N THR A 312 -3.99 -26.07 -24.14
CA THR A 312 -2.64 -26.60 -24.36
C THR A 312 -1.84 -25.57 -25.16
N LEU A 313 -0.65 -25.23 -24.67
CA LEU A 313 0.33 -24.44 -25.41
C LEU A 313 1.31 -25.41 -26.08
N GLU A 314 1.41 -25.32 -27.40
CA GLU A 314 2.35 -26.12 -28.20
C GLU A 314 3.48 -25.23 -28.70
N PHE A 315 4.70 -25.57 -28.33
CA PHE A 315 5.91 -24.86 -28.72
C PHE A 315 6.58 -25.60 -29.88
N ALA A 316 6.80 -24.88 -30.98
CA ALA A 316 7.65 -25.36 -32.05
C ALA A 316 9.13 -25.43 -31.61
N SER A 317 9.97 -26.09 -32.40
CA SER A 317 11.42 -26.07 -32.16
C SER A 317 11.96 -24.64 -32.23
N GLY A 318 12.71 -24.23 -31.20
CA GLY A 318 13.23 -22.87 -31.07
C GLY A 318 12.24 -21.82 -30.56
N GLU A 319 10.96 -22.15 -30.34
CA GLU A 319 9.98 -21.19 -29.81
C GLU A 319 10.16 -21.03 -28.30
N THR A 320 10.35 -19.78 -27.85
CA THR A 320 10.72 -19.44 -26.45
C THR A 320 9.55 -18.97 -25.60
N SER A 321 8.42 -18.58 -26.20
CA SER A 321 7.26 -18.09 -25.45
C SER A 321 5.93 -18.37 -26.17
N LYS A 322 4.87 -18.53 -25.38
CA LYS A 322 3.48 -18.60 -25.81
C LYS A 322 2.61 -17.82 -24.84
N THR A 323 1.46 -17.36 -25.30
CA THR A 323 0.51 -16.63 -24.46
C THR A 323 -0.87 -17.27 -24.49
N PHE A 324 -1.65 -17.01 -23.44
CA PHE A 324 -3.10 -17.22 -23.42
C PHE A 324 -3.77 -16.05 -22.70
N THR A 325 -5.08 -15.89 -22.87
CA THR A 325 -5.82 -14.79 -22.26
C THR A 325 -6.78 -15.30 -21.19
N VAL A 326 -6.96 -14.51 -20.14
CA VAL A 326 -8.01 -14.68 -19.12
C VAL A 326 -8.92 -13.47 -19.18
N SER A 327 -10.21 -13.68 -19.47
CA SER A 327 -11.20 -12.60 -19.50
C SER A 327 -11.63 -12.24 -18.08
N ILE A 328 -11.65 -10.94 -17.79
CA ILE A 328 -12.00 -10.34 -16.50
C ILE A 328 -13.39 -9.69 -16.63
N ALA A 329 -14.25 -9.91 -15.65
CA ALA A 329 -15.60 -9.37 -15.65
C ALA A 329 -15.65 -8.09 -14.82
N ASP A 330 -15.92 -6.97 -15.49
CA ASP A 330 -16.09 -5.67 -14.86
C ASP A 330 -17.46 -5.57 -14.16
N ASN A 331 -17.51 -4.91 -13.01
CA ASN A 331 -18.76 -4.59 -12.34
C ASN A 331 -18.71 -3.21 -11.66
N SER A 332 -19.57 -2.98 -10.67
CA SER A 332 -19.66 -1.68 -10.00
C SER A 332 -19.74 -1.84 -8.48
N GLN A 333 -19.29 -2.99 -7.97
CA GLN A 333 -19.40 -3.36 -6.57
C GLN A 333 -18.02 -3.27 -5.93
N ILE A 334 -17.86 -2.33 -5.00
CA ILE A 334 -16.68 -2.25 -4.14
C ILE A 334 -16.59 -3.52 -3.30
N ASN A 335 -15.66 -4.39 -3.64
CA ASN A 335 -15.55 -5.72 -3.04
C ASN A 335 -14.10 -6.12 -2.75
N GLY A 336 -13.15 -5.23 -3.07
CA GLY A 336 -11.71 -5.40 -2.85
C GLY A 336 -11.07 -6.32 -3.88
N SER A 337 -9.74 -6.27 -3.96
CA SER A 337 -9.00 -7.10 -4.91
C SER A 337 -9.19 -8.60 -4.63
N LYS A 338 -9.31 -9.40 -5.69
CA LYS A 338 -9.50 -10.85 -5.63
C LYS A 338 -8.41 -11.61 -6.35
N THR A 339 -8.29 -12.91 -6.09
CA THR A 339 -7.22 -13.75 -6.65
C THR A 339 -7.76 -14.93 -7.45
N VAL A 340 -7.04 -15.28 -8.51
CA VAL A 340 -7.20 -16.48 -9.34
C VAL A 340 -5.87 -17.24 -9.33
N THR A 341 -5.91 -18.55 -9.15
CA THR A 341 -4.70 -19.39 -9.27
C THR A 341 -4.51 -19.79 -10.74
N LEU A 342 -3.34 -19.51 -11.29
CA LEU A 342 -2.91 -19.97 -12.62
C LEU A 342 -2.00 -21.18 -12.47
N LYS A 343 -2.24 -22.24 -13.23
CA LYS A 343 -1.51 -23.50 -13.13
C LYS A 343 -1.04 -24.02 -14.48
N LEU A 344 0.22 -24.42 -14.54
CA LEU A 344 0.80 -25.24 -15.60
C LEU A 344 0.86 -26.70 -15.14
N GLN A 345 0.47 -27.61 -16.02
CA GLN A 345 0.38 -29.04 -15.72
C GLN A 345 0.61 -29.88 -16.98
N SER A 346 0.88 -31.17 -16.76
CA SER A 346 1.01 -32.16 -17.84
C SER A 346 1.97 -31.72 -18.97
N PRO A 347 3.24 -31.37 -18.66
CA PRO A 347 4.19 -31.08 -19.72
C PRO A 347 4.41 -32.32 -20.60
N SER A 348 4.75 -32.12 -21.87
CA SER A 348 5.21 -33.18 -22.76
C SER A 348 6.44 -33.89 -22.19
N ALA A 349 6.67 -35.15 -22.55
CA ALA A 349 7.80 -35.94 -22.04
C ALA A 349 9.19 -35.30 -22.31
N SER A 350 9.29 -34.42 -23.30
CA SER A 350 10.50 -33.65 -23.63
C SER A 350 10.69 -32.38 -22.80
N ALA A 351 9.79 -32.08 -21.86
CA ALA A 351 9.81 -30.85 -21.07
C ALA A 351 9.51 -31.10 -19.59
N VAL A 352 9.99 -30.20 -18.73
CA VAL A 352 9.71 -30.18 -17.30
C VAL A 352 9.11 -28.84 -16.88
N LEU A 353 8.34 -28.84 -15.79
CA LEU A 353 7.80 -27.61 -15.23
C LEU A 353 8.84 -26.91 -14.37
N GLY A 354 9.02 -25.62 -14.59
CA GLY A 354 9.90 -24.79 -13.78
C GLY A 354 9.31 -24.43 -12.41
N TYR A 355 9.93 -23.43 -11.78
CA TYR A 355 9.52 -22.99 -10.44
C TYR A 355 8.14 -22.31 -10.50
N ALA A 356 7.96 -21.40 -11.46
CA ALA A 356 6.71 -20.67 -11.66
C ALA A 356 5.68 -21.52 -12.42
N LYS A 357 5.30 -22.68 -11.86
CA LYS A 357 4.28 -23.58 -12.42
C LYS A 357 2.88 -23.36 -11.83
N GLU A 358 2.80 -22.68 -10.68
CA GLU A 358 1.55 -22.29 -10.05
C GLU A 358 1.76 -20.88 -9.47
N VAL A 359 0.99 -19.89 -9.94
CA VAL A 359 1.15 -18.47 -9.59
C VAL A 359 -0.22 -17.81 -9.40
N LEU A 360 -0.25 -16.63 -8.78
CA LEU A 360 -1.48 -15.88 -8.57
C LEU A 360 -1.66 -14.79 -9.63
N LEU A 361 -2.91 -14.63 -10.07
CA LEU A 361 -3.42 -13.45 -10.75
C LEU A 361 -4.29 -12.67 -9.77
N THR A 362 -3.93 -11.42 -9.49
CA THR A 362 -4.73 -10.50 -8.69
C THR A 362 -5.60 -9.64 -9.62
N ILE A 363 -6.90 -9.69 -9.43
CA ILE A 363 -7.88 -8.78 -10.03
C ILE A 363 -8.04 -7.62 -9.04
N ILE A 364 -7.59 -6.44 -9.43
CA ILE A 364 -7.62 -5.22 -8.63
C ILE A 364 -8.95 -4.53 -8.89
N ASP A 365 -9.80 -4.48 -7.86
CA ASP A 365 -11.03 -3.68 -7.82
C ASP A 365 -10.70 -2.21 -8.15
N ASP A 366 -11.29 -1.69 -9.22
CA ASP A 366 -11.13 -0.30 -9.63
C ASP A 366 -12.25 0.61 -9.10
N GLU A 367 -13.25 0.07 -8.39
CA GLU A 367 -14.24 0.87 -7.71
C GLU A 367 -13.64 1.56 -6.48
N VAL A 368 -13.39 2.85 -6.63
CA VAL A 368 -13.03 3.69 -5.50
C VAL A 368 -14.27 4.00 -4.66
N VAL A 369 -14.14 3.85 -3.33
CA VAL A 369 -15.08 4.43 -2.35
C VAL A 369 -15.17 5.94 -2.57
N THR A 370 -16.14 6.37 -3.38
CA THR A 370 -16.71 7.68 -3.15
C THR A 370 -17.71 7.52 -2.02
N PHE A 371 -17.36 7.98 -0.83
CA PHE A 371 -18.22 7.98 0.36
C PHE A 371 -19.48 8.87 0.20
N GLY A 372 -19.97 9.09 -1.02
CA GLY A 372 -21.12 9.95 -1.31
C GLY A 372 -20.99 11.35 -0.72
N THR A 373 -22.13 11.97 -0.51
CA THR A 373 -22.30 13.34 -0.02
C THR A 373 -22.19 13.44 1.51
N GLY A 374 -22.13 12.33 2.23
CA GLY A 374 -21.94 12.26 3.68
C GLY A 374 -23.14 12.73 4.50
N ALA A 375 -22.97 12.73 5.83
CA ALA A 375 -23.96 13.19 6.80
C ALA A 375 -23.38 14.28 7.71
N LEU A 376 -24.19 15.28 8.03
CA LEU A 376 -23.84 16.45 8.84
C LEU A 376 -24.34 16.28 10.27
N LYS A 377 -23.49 16.66 11.24
CA LYS A 377 -23.81 16.67 12.69
C LYS A 377 -22.97 17.70 13.44
N PHE A 378 -23.37 18.09 14.64
CA PHE A 378 -22.48 18.80 15.54
C PHE A 378 -21.30 17.90 15.96
N ALA A 379 -20.13 18.51 16.17
CA ALA A 379 -18.95 17.79 16.65
C ALA A 379 -19.18 17.18 18.04
N GLN A 380 -20.02 17.82 18.85
CA GLN A 380 -20.34 17.46 20.22
C GLN A 380 -21.84 17.70 20.48
N SER A 381 -22.42 17.02 21.47
CA SER A 381 -23.80 17.27 21.93
C SER A 381 -23.90 18.47 22.88
N SER A 382 -22.79 18.87 23.48
CA SER A 382 -22.68 20.08 24.31
C SER A 382 -21.33 20.76 24.03
N PHE A 383 -21.37 22.09 23.93
CA PHE A 383 -20.24 23.00 23.83
C PHE A 383 -20.18 23.83 25.12
N GLU A 384 -19.02 24.37 25.45
CA GLU A 384 -18.82 25.22 26.62
C GLU A 384 -18.05 26.48 26.20
N VAL A 385 -18.37 27.62 26.80
CA VAL A 385 -17.71 28.90 26.59
C VAL A 385 -17.75 29.68 27.89
N GLU A 386 -16.66 30.36 28.23
CA GLU A 386 -16.62 31.31 29.34
C GLU A 386 -17.23 32.64 28.88
N GLU A 387 -18.00 33.34 29.72
CA GLU A 387 -18.57 34.66 29.36
C GLU A 387 -17.51 35.65 28.86
N ALA A 388 -16.35 35.64 29.52
CA ALA A 388 -15.19 36.45 29.19
C ALA A 388 -14.63 36.22 27.78
N ASP A 389 -14.92 35.08 27.14
CA ASP A 389 -14.46 34.79 25.77
C ASP A 389 -15.27 35.56 24.71
N THR A 390 -16.46 36.09 25.06
CA THR A 390 -17.38 36.89 24.22
C THR A 390 -17.84 36.25 22.89
N THR A 391 -17.27 35.11 22.50
CA THR A 391 -17.57 34.40 21.25
C THR A 391 -17.35 32.91 21.44
N ALA A 392 -18.42 32.13 21.26
CA ALA A 392 -18.36 30.68 21.19
C ALA A 392 -18.20 30.19 19.75
N TYR A 393 -17.31 29.23 19.50
CA TYR A 393 -17.11 28.63 18.19
C TYR A 393 -17.74 27.24 18.09
N VAL A 394 -18.89 27.16 17.42
CA VAL A 394 -19.65 25.91 17.29
C VAL A 394 -19.21 25.16 16.03
N THR A 395 -18.78 23.90 16.21
CA THR A 395 -18.25 23.08 15.10
C THR A 395 -19.29 22.10 14.58
N VAL A 396 -19.46 22.07 13.24
CA VAL A 396 -20.26 21.09 12.49
C VAL A 396 -19.34 20.24 11.64
N ILE A 397 -19.52 18.92 11.70
CA ILE A 397 -18.72 17.92 10.99
C ILE A 397 -19.55 17.21 9.92
N ARG A 398 -18.89 16.94 8.80
CA ARG A 398 -19.39 16.14 7.69
C ARG A 398 -18.68 14.79 7.73
N SER A 399 -19.45 13.73 7.97
CA SER A 399 -18.93 12.39 8.22
C SER A 399 -19.46 11.38 7.20
N GLY A 400 -18.68 10.33 6.94
CA GLY A 400 -19.06 9.27 6.01
C GLY A 400 -19.22 9.75 4.56
N GLY A 401 -18.58 10.86 4.16
CA GLY A 401 -18.60 11.39 2.79
C GLY A 401 -18.20 12.87 2.64
N THR A 402 -17.41 13.20 1.63
CA THR A 402 -17.05 14.60 1.28
C THR A 402 -17.23 14.93 -0.21
N LYS A 403 -17.93 14.08 -0.98
CA LYS A 403 -18.16 14.29 -2.42
C LYS A 403 -19.22 15.36 -2.65
N GLY A 404 -18.96 16.28 -3.57
CA GLY A 404 -19.90 17.32 -3.93
C GLY A 404 -20.07 18.42 -2.87
N THR A 405 -20.64 19.53 -3.30
CA THR A 405 -20.98 20.66 -2.41
C THR A 405 -22.29 20.38 -1.70
N VAL A 406 -22.30 20.56 -0.38
CA VAL A 406 -23.51 20.42 0.45
C VAL A 406 -23.66 21.61 1.36
N THR A 407 -24.90 21.97 1.70
CA THR A 407 -25.18 23.04 2.65
C THR A 407 -26.01 22.53 3.81
N VAL A 408 -25.96 23.21 4.95
CA VAL A 408 -26.86 22.99 6.09
C VAL A 408 -27.13 24.31 6.79
N GLU A 409 -28.37 24.54 7.19
CA GLU A 409 -28.76 25.69 8.00
C GLU A 409 -28.41 25.44 9.46
N TYR A 410 -27.96 26.46 10.17
CA TYR A 410 -27.77 26.44 11.62
C TYR A 410 -28.55 27.58 12.28
N ALA A 411 -29.00 27.36 13.51
CA ALA A 411 -29.65 28.38 14.32
C ALA A 411 -29.51 28.12 15.82
N THR A 412 -29.46 29.19 16.60
CA THR A 412 -29.76 29.17 18.05
C THR A 412 -31.27 29.15 18.25
N THR A 413 -31.80 28.29 19.12
CA THR A 413 -33.25 28.08 19.30
C THR A 413 -33.73 28.36 20.72
N GLY A 414 -33.09 29.31 21.43
CA GLY A 414 -33.42 29.66 22.82
C GLY A 414 -32.73 28.75 23.83
N GLY A 415 -33.15 28.74 25.09
CA GLY A 415 -32.54 27.96 26.17
C GLY A 415 -32.87 28.59 27.53
N THR A 416 -32.01 28.43 28.53
CA THR A 416 -32.16 29.20 29.77
C THR A 416 -31.55 30.60 29.63
N ALA A 417 -30.52 30.75 28.79
CA ALA A 417 -29.95 32.04 28.40
C ALA A 417 -30.97 32.88 27.62
N ILE A 418 -31.00 34.18 27.91
CA ILE A 418 -31.86 35.22 27.38
C ILE A 418 -31.16 35.91 26.19
N ILE A 419 -31.89 36.01 25.07
CA ILE A 419 -31.41 36.71 23.88
C ILE A 419 -31.28 38.20 24.18
N VAL A 420 -30.21 38.84 23.67
CA VAL A 420 -29.83 40.25 23.87
C VAL A 420 -29.22 40.55 25.26
N GLN A 421 -29.52 39.74 26.28
CA GLN A 421 -28.88 39.85 27.58
C GLN A 421 -27.58 39.03 27.62
N ASP A 422 -27.67 37.74 27.32
CA ASP A 422 -26.54 36.81 27.52
C ASP A 422 -25.91 36.42 26.17
N TYR A 423 -26.67 36.46 25.08
CA TYR A 423 -26.15 36.18 23.73
C TYR A 423 -26.93 36.84 22.60
N THR A 424 -26.29 36.93 21.43
CA THR A 424 -26.96 37.32 20.18
C THR A 424 -27.48 36.10 19.44
N ALA A 425 -28.79 36.04 19.18
CA ALA A 425 -29.39 34.99 18.38
C ALA A 425 -28.72 34.91 16.99
N THR A 426 -28.20 33.74 16.64
CA THR A 426 -27.39 33.54 15.44
C THR A 426 -28.02 32.46 14.57
N SER A 427 -28.17 32.73 13.27
CA SER A 427 -28.56 31.75 12.26
C SER A 427 -27.85 31.99 10.94
N GLY A 428 -27.74 30.95 10.11
CA GLY A 428 -27.07 31.05 8.81
C GLY A 428 -26.99 29.73 8.07
N ILE A 429 -26.20 29.71 7.00
CA ILE A 429 -25.96 28.53 6.15
C ILE A 429 -24.47 28.21 6.15
N LEU A 430 -24.11 26.99 6.52
CA LEU A 430 -22.78 26.45 6.30
C LEU A 430 -22.73 25.77 4.92
N THR A 431 -21.74 26.13 4.11
CA THR A 431 -21.47 25.48 2.82
C THR A 431 -20.16 24.70 2.91
N PHE A 432 -20.22 23.40 2.65
CA PHE A 432 -19.07 22.50 2.57
C PHE A 432 -18.77 22.22 1.10
N VAL A 433 -17.60 22.62 0.60
CA VAL A 433 -17.16 22.27 -0.76
C VAL A 433 -16.58 20.85 -0.78
N PRO A 434 -16.35 20.24 -1.97
CA PRO A 434 -15.81 18.89 -2.05
C PRO A 434 -14.48 18.75 -1.28
N GLY A 435 -14.36 17.69 -0.49
CA GLY A 435 -13.19 17.43 0.37
C GLY A 435 -13.25 18.08 1.75
N GLU A 436 -14.15 19.04 2.01
CA GLU A 436 -14.28 19.65 3.34
C GLU A 436 -15.09 18.77 4.31
N ALA A 437 -14.49 18.47 5.46
CA ALA A 437 -15.10 17.63 6.51
C ALA A 437 -15.57 18.41 7.76
N LYS A 438 -15.23 19.70 7.88
CA LYS A 438 -15.58 20.53 9.05
C LYS A 438 -15.85 21.99 8.67
N LYS A 439 -16.80 22.61 9.36
CA LYS A 439 -17.05 24.06 9.36
C LYS A 439 -17.36 24.51 10.79
N VAL A 440 -17.14 25.79 11.05
CA VAL A 440 -17.38 26.42 12.34
C VAL A 440 -18.20 27.68 12.11
N PHE A 441 -19.13 27.97 13.02
CA PHE A 441 -19.81 29.27 13.07
C PHE A 441 -19.67 29.89 14.46
N PRO A 442 -19.55 31.23 14.56
CA PRO A 442 -19.48 31.92 15.83
C PRO A 442 -20.88 32.19 16.40
N VAL A 443 -21.01 32.18 17.72
CA VAL A 443 -22.15 32.70 18.48
C VAL A 443 -21.61 33.77 19.42
N GLN A 444 -22.15 35.00 19.38
CA GLN A 444 -21.68 36.09 20.24
C GLN A 444 -22.32 35.97 21.64
N ILE A 445 -21.47 36.02 22.66
CA ILE A 445 -21.81 35.95 24.08
C ILE A 445 -21.53 37.32 24.70
N PHE A 446 -22.37 37.73 25.65
CA PHE A 446 -22.18 38.97 26.39
C PHE A 446 -21.61 38.65 27.77
N ASP A 447 -20.58 39.41 28.15
CA ASP A 447 -19.96 39.36 29.47
C ASP A 447 -20.63 40.44 30.33
N ASP A 448 -21.18 40.08 31.48
CA ASP A 448 -21.86 41.00 32.39
C ASP A 448 -21.39 40.84 33.87
N GLU A 449 -22.00 41.58 34.79
CA GLU A 449 -21.59 41.58 36.22
C GLU A 449 -22.38 40.56 37.09
N TYR A 450 -23.34 39.84 36.51
CA TYR A 450 -24.11 38.80 37.19
C TYR A 450 -23.39 37.45 37.10
N ASN A 451 -23.69 36.54 38.04
CA ASN A 451 -23.11 35.19 38.01
C ASN A 451 -24.16 34.24 37.45
N ASP A 452 -24.12 34.09 36.13
CA ASP A 452 -25.10 33.34 35.36
C ASP A 452 -24.49 32.02 34.82
N SER A 453 -23.47 31.52 35.53
CA SER A 453 -22.81 30.25 35.22
C SER A 453 -23.78 29.08 35.10
N GLY A 454 -23.66 28.32 34.02
CA GLY A 454 -24.50 27.16 33.72
C GLY A 454 -25.73 27.46 32.86
N GLU A 455 -25.85 28.67 32.31
CA GLU A 455 -26.87 28.98 31.33
C GLU A 455 -26.68 28.25 29.99
N LEU A 456 -27.79 27.90 29.35
CA LEU A 456 -27.81 27.05 28.16
C LEU A 456 -28.37 27.81 26.96
N ILE A 457 -27.70 27.68 25.82
CA ILE A 457 -28.20 28.01 24.48
C ILE A 457 -28.39 26.71 23.69
N ASN A 458 -29.60 26.46 23.21
CA ASN A 458 -29.90 25.35 22.33
C ASN A 458 -29.49 25.68 20.89
N LEU A 459 -28.87 24.72 20.23
CA LEU A 459 -28.37 24.79 18.86
C LEU A 459 -29.06 23.73 18.00
N ARG A 460 -29.35 24.08 16.75
CA ARG A 460 -29.96 23.18 15.77
C ARG A 460 -29.29 23.34 14.40
N ILE A 461 -29.05 22.22 13.73
CA ILE A 461 -28.82 22.20 12.28
C ILE A 461 -30.02 21.59 11.55
N SER A 462 -30.35 22.11 10.36
CA SER A 462 -31.50 21.67 9.56
C SER A 462 -31.31 21.81 8.06
N ASN A 463 -32.24 21.22 7.31
CA ASN A 463 -32.37 21.40 5.86
C ASN A 463 -31.06 21.15 5.07
N PRO A 464 -30.42 19.97 5.21
CA PRO A 464 -29.24 19.68 4.42
C PRO A 464 -29.59 19.63 2.92
N THR A 465 -28.70 20.10 2.06
CA THR A 465 -28.85 20.05 0.59
C THR A 465 -27.76 19.19 -0.06
N GLY A 466 -27.81 19.06 -1.38
CA GLY A 466 -26.76 18.35 -2.14
C GLY A 466 -26.69 16.85 -1.83
N GLY A 467 -27.78 16.27 -1.33
CA GLY A 467 -27.88 14.85 -0.98
C GLY A 467 -27.23 14.46 0.35
N ALA A 468 -26.75 15.41 1.16
CA ALA A 468 -26.31 15.10 2.52
C ALA A 468 -27.49 14.78 3.44
N LEU A 469 -27.27 13.89 4.42
CA LEU A 469 -28.24 13.59 5.48
C LEU A 469 -27.88 14.34 6.76
N LEU A 470 -28.85 14.48 7.69
CA LEU A 470 -28.53 14.83 9.08
C LEU A 470 -28.28 13.55 9.87
N SER A 471 -27.31 13.60 10.77
CA SER A 471 -27.02 12.52 11.72
C SER A 471 -26.98 13.06 13.14
N SER A 472 -27.10 12.18 14.13
CA SER A 472 -27.07 12.58 15.54
C SER A 472 -25.63 12.92 15.99
N PRO A 473 -25.40 14.03 16.72
CA PRO A 473 -26.39 15.01 17.17
C PRO A 473 -26.68 16.10 16.11
N ALA A 474 -27.96 16.27 15.75
CA ALA A 474 -28.43 17.38 14.91
C ALA A 474 -28.90 18.59 15.74
N THR A 475 -28.95 18.42 17.05
CA THR A 475 -29.18 19.45 18.06
C THR A 475 -28.08 19.34 19.11
N ALA A 476 -27.62 20.47 19.64
CA ALA A 476 -26.61 20.51 20.70
C ALA A 476 -26.95 21.63 21.69
N THR A 477 -26.30 21.64 22.84
CA THR A 477 -26.33 22.76 23.79
C THR A 477 -25.00 23.51 23.75
N LEU A 478 -25.00 24.80 24.05
CA LEU A 478 -23.84 25.60 24.37
C LEU A 478 -24.05 26.11 25.79
N VAL A 479 -23.15 25.74 26.71
CA VAL A 479 -23.18 26.15 28.11
C VAL A 479 -22.29 27.37 28.27
N ILE A 480 -22.84 28.42 28.85
CA ILE A 480 -22.11 29.60 29.28
C ILE A 480 -21.59 29.32 30.71
N GLN A 481 -20.29 29.52 30.94
CA GLN A 481 -19.61 29.29 32.23
C GLN A 481 -19.28 30.59 32.93
#